data_AF-A0A9X2FQ88-F1
#
_entry.id   AF-A0A9X2FQ88-F1
#
_cell.length_a   1.000
_cell.length_b   1.000
_cell.length_c   1.000
_cell.angle_alpha   90.00
_cell.angle_beta   90.00
_cell.angle_gamma   90.00
#
_symmetry.space_group_name_H-M   'P 1'
#
loop_
_entity.id
_entity.type
_entity.pdbx_description
1 polymer ?
#
loop_
_entity_poly.entity_id
_entity_poly.type
_entity_poly.pdbx_seq_one_letter_code
_entity_poly.pdbx_strand_id
1 'polypeptide(L)' 'PEMAGAGAGAGVPAPSRAAPAPGFDENDPASWGSPSRNGPCPCGSGEKFKHCHGRI' A
#
# COMPACT_ATOMS: atom_id res chain seq x y z
N PRO A 1 16.33 -0.54 45.72
CA PRO A 1 15.31 0.00 44.79
C PRO A 1 15.86 -0.14 43.36
N GLU A 2 15.56 -1.27 42.73
CA GLU A 2 16.02 -1.60 41.37
C GLU A 2 14.92 -1.20 40.38
N MET A 3 15.27 -0.33 39.45
CA MET A 3 14.36 0.23 38.46
C MET A 3 14.21 -0.76 37.29
N ALA A 4 13.06 -1.45 37.21
CA ALA A 4 12.70 -2.26 36.06
C ALA A 4 12.17 -1.37 34.92
N GLY A 5 12.95 -1.23 33.85
CA GLY A 5 12.55 -0.51 32.64
C GLY A 5 11.84 -1.45 31.65
N ALA A 6 10.52 -1.33 31.56
CA ALA A 6 9.73 -1.80 30.42
C ALA A 6 9.75 -0.70 29.35
N GLY A 7 10.09 -1.05 28.10
CA GLY A 7 10.15 -0.06 27.04
C GLY A 7 10.13 -0.64 25.63
N ALA A 8 8.97 -0.50 24.99
CA ALA A 8 8.77 -0.40 23.55
C ALA A 8 9.05 -1.63 22.68
N GLY A 9 8.01 -2.46 22.52
CA GLY A 9 7.79 -3.13 21.25
C GLY A 9 7.60 -2.09 20.16
N ALA A 10 8.68 -1.79 19.43
CA ALA A 10 8.60 -1.07 18.18
C ALA A 10 7.80 -1.94 17.20
N GLY A 11 6.50 -1.66 17.09
CA GLY A 11 5.68 -2.17 16.02
C GLY A 11 6.36 -1.80 14.71
N VAL A 12 6.87 -2.80 14.00
CA VAL A 12 7.23 -2.68 12.59
C VAL A 12 6.13 -1.89 11.90
N PRO A 13 6.44 -0.79 11.18
CA PRO A 13 5.42 -0.13 10.39
C PRO A 13 4.89 -1.20 9.44
N ALA A 14 3.66 -1.64 9.68
CA ALA A 14 2.91 -2.43 8.72
C ALA A 14 3.08 -1.72 7.38
N PRO A 15 3.40 -2.42 6.28
CA PRO A 15 3.60 -1.79 5.00
C PRO A 15 2.38 -0.91 4.79
N SER A 16 2.60 0.41 4.84
CA SER A 16 1.50 1.37 4.88
C SER A 16 0.69 1.03 3.65
N ARG A 17 -0.51 0.45 3.84
CA ARG A 17 -1.46 0.25 2.76
C ARG A 17 -1.60 1.65 2.20
N ALA A 18 -0.96 1.89 1.05
CA ALA A 18 -1.04 3.18 0.40
C ALA A 18 -2.53 3.40 0.24
N ALA A 19 -3.07 4.43 0.89
CA ALA A 19 -4.49 4.73 0.75
C ALA A 19 -4.79 4.82 -0.75
N PRO A 20 -5.97 4.36 -1.21
CA PRO A 20 -6.34 4.48 -2.60
C PRO A 20 -6.08 5.90 -3.07
N ALA A 21 -5.33 6.05 -4.16
CA ALA A 21 -5.03 7.36 -4.71
C ALA A 21 -6.37 8.04 -5.07
N PRO A 22 -6.60 9.29 -4.63
CA PRO A 22 -7.85 9.98 -4.96
C PRO A 22 -7.95 10.14 -6.49
N GLY A 23 -9.03 9.62 -7.07
CA GLY A 23 -9.25 9.60 -8.53
C GLY A 23 -8.77 8.34 -9.25
N PHE A 24 -8.36 7.29 -8.51
CA PHE A 24 -8.13 5.97 -9.08
C PHE A 24 -9.46 5.19 -9.15
N ASP A 25 -9.96 4.92 -10.35
CA ASP A 25 -11.12 4.06 -10.57
C ASP A 25 -10.66 2.66 -11.00
N GLU A 26 -10.78 1.69 -10.11
CA GLU A 26 -10.49 0.26 -10.35
C GLU A 26 -11.19 -0.35 -11.57
N ASN A 27 -12.31 0.21 -12.02
CA ASN A 27 -13.06 -0.28 -13.18
C ASN A 27 -12.72 0.46 -14.48
N ASP A 28 -11.94 1.55 -14.40
CA ASP A 28 -11.60 2.38 -15.55
C ASP A 28 -10.07 2.45 -15.77
N PRO A 29 -9.54 1.77 -16.81
CA PRO A 29 -8.11 1.75 -17.06
C PRO A 29 -7.52 3.11 -17.49
N ALA A 30 -8.35 4.08 -17.89
CA ALA A 30 -7.89 5.42 -18.21
C ALA A 30 -7.65 6.25 -16.93
N SER A 31 -8.44 6.03 -15.88
CA SER A 31 -8.25 6.64 -14.55
C SER A 31 -6.94 6.21 -13.87
N TRP A 32 -6.44 5.02 -14.20
CA TRP A 32 -5.22 4.48 -13.59
C TRP A 32 -4.01 5.36 -13.92
N GLY A 33 -4.05 6.07 -15.06
CA GLY A 33 -2.95 6.85 -15.58
C GLY A 33 -1.82 5.95 -16.10
N SER A 34 -0.58 6.30 -15.77
CA SER A 34 0.63 5.51 -16.11
C SER A 34 1.30 4.92 -14.86
N PRO A 35 0.61 4.10 -14.05
CA PRO A 35 1.19 3.55 -12.83
C PRO A 35 2.19 2.46 -13.20
N SER A 36 3.31 2.43 -12.47
CA SER A 36 4.34 1.42 -12.67
C SER A 36 3.75 0.03 -12.47
N ARG A 37 3.77 -0.81 -13.51
CA ARG A 37 3.23 -2.19 -13.48
C ARG A 37 3.84 -3.03 -12.36
N ASN A 38 5.10 -2.76 -12.00
CA ASN A 38 5.81 -3.45 -10.92
C ASN A 38 5.67 -2.77 -9.54
N GLY A 39 5.15 -1.54 -9.50
CA GLY A 39 4.94 -0.78 -8.27
C GLY A 39 3.67 -1.18 -7.53
N PRO A 40 3.46 -0.66 -6.31
CA PRO A 40 2.23 -0.87 -5.54
C PRO A 40 1.02 -0.34 -6.31
N CYS A 41 -0.09 -1.07 -6.26
CA CYS A 41 -1.32 -0.71 -6.95
C CYS A 41 -1.96 0.51 -6.28
N PRO A 42 -2.36 1.54 -7.03
CA PRO A 42 -2.94 2.77 -6.47
C PRO A 42 -4.33 2.58 -5.87
N CYS A 43 -4.97 1.41 -5.98
CA CYS A 43 -6.23 1.08 -5.30
C CYS A 43 -6.08 0.82 -3.80
N GLY A 44 -4.85 0.73 -3.29
CA GLY A 44 -4.59 0.44 -1.88
C GLY A 44 -4.74 -1.02 -1.45
N SER A 45 -4.87 -1.95 -2.40
CA SER A 45 -4.84 -3.40 -2.13
C SER A 45 -3.50 -3.86 -1.53
N GLY A 46 -2.44 -3.06 -1.67
CA GLY A 46 -1.08 -3.43 -1.22
C GLY A 46 -0.36 -4.41 -2.15
N GLU A 47 -1.04 -4.90 -3.19
CA GLU A 47 -0.47 -5.73 -4.24
C GLU A 47 0.19 -4.88 -5.33
N LYS A 48 1.03 -5.49 -6.17
CA LYS A 48 1.61 -4.78 -7.33
C LYS A 48 0.53 -4.53 -8.37
N PHE A 49 0.64 -3.44 -9.11
CA PHE A 49 -0.32 -3.09 -10.15
C PHE A 49 -0.58 -4.25 -11.13
N LYS A 50 0.47 -4.92 -11.63
CA LYS A 50 0.36 -6.10 -12.52
C LYS A 50 -0.30 -7.35 -11.89
N HIS A 51 -0.38 -7.43 -10.56
CA HIS A 51 -1.02 -8.53 -9.84
C HIS A 51 -2.43 -8.17 -9.37
N CYS A 52 -2.80 -6.89 -9.50
CA CYS A 52 -4.11 -6.37 -9.16
C CYS A 52 -4.81 -5.96 -10.47
N HIS A 53 -5.13 -4.67 -10.65
CA HIS A 53 -5.87 -4.13 -11.79
C HIS A 53 -5.10 -4.15 -13.14
N GLY A 54 -3.78 -4.23 -13.12
CA GLY A 54 -2.96 -4.38 -14.32
C GLY A 54 -2.86 -5.81 -14.87
N ARG A 55 -3.66 -6.75 -14.36
CA ARG A 55 -3.88 -8.07 -14.99
C ARG A 55 -4.80 -7.87 -16.20
N ILE A 56 -4.19 -7.41 -17.29
CA ILE A 56 -4.76 -7.45 -18.64
C ILE A 56 -4.04 -8.58 -19.37
#